data_AF-A0A956RG57-F1
#
_entry.id   AF-A0A956RG57-F1
#
_cell.length_a   1.000
_cell.length_b   1.000
_cell.length_c   1.000
_cell.angle_alpha   90.00
_cell.angle_beta   90.00
_cell.angle_gamma   90.00
#
_symmetry.space_group_name_H-M   'P 1'
#
loop_
_entity.id
_entity.type
_entity.pdbx_description
1 polymer ?
#
loop_
_entity_poly.entity_id
_entity_poly.type
_entity_poly.pdbx_seq_one_letter_code
_entity_poly.pdbx_strand_id
1 'polypeptide(L)'
;MAKAYSVFEDTWKTSLGRTAAILKATARTLQQHPRLLWFPLIGVVGSFVVLLSALILLAVFAAILHDPATLGLLAHAALDEGEVVLRSQGLIGLLALYAIQCVTIFMGVALTHASMEALSGREWSIEGSLEHAHDRLEQILGYAVAAWLAGVVLGRRRRSGRRGGLRRLLAFTWRAATYLVLPVISREGRGAVEAIQRSSSLVRETWREGVVGHLSLRWAWLPIAFIVVFPLIVCGLLEVEEPLLIIAVLCTSVTAASIAALFVYTVEVVFRSALYMFATEGVIPEVFDREELHCVWCVKPNAEAERDGDQADEDEADEADEADEADEDEVGEAGDKT
;
A
#
# COMPACT_ATOMS: atom_id res chain seq x y z
N MET A 1 14.53 -7.69 32.63
CA MET A 1 15.10 -7.12 31.39
C MET A 1 15.57 -8.21 30.41
N ALA A 2 16.40 -9.17 30.80
CA ALA A 2 16.87 -10.25 29.90
C ALA A 2 15.75 -11.14 29.32
N LYS A 3 14.74 -11.52 30.12
CA LYS A 3 13.56 -12.30 29.66
C LYS A 3 12.67 -11.56 28.66
N ALA A 4 12.57 -10.23 28.76
CA ALA A 4 11.81 -9.43 27.79
C ALA A 4 12.57 -9.28 26.46
N TYR A 5 13.90 -9.28 26.51
CA TYR A 5 14.75 -9.23 25.33
C TYR A 5 14.73 -10.55 24.54
N SER A 6 14.78 -11.69 25.24
CA SER A 6 14.74 -13.01 24.59
C SER A 6 13.39 -13.31 23.95
N VAL A 7 12.28 -12.98 24.62
CA VAL A 7 10.93 -13.12 24.05
C VAL A 7 10.79 -12.20 22.82
N PHE A 8 11.27 -10.96 22.90
CA PHE A 8 11.24 -10.05 21.75
C PHE A 8 12.07 -10.58 20.56
N GLU A 9 13.25 -11.14 20.81
CA GLU A 9 14.14 -11.66 19.76
C GLU A 9 13.59 -12.91 19.05
N ASP A 10 13.00 -13.85 19.80
CA ASP A 10 12.35 -15.04 19.22
C ASP A 10 11.07 -14.69 18.45
N THR A 11 10.29 -13.73 18.96
CA THR A 11 9.12 -13.21 18.24
C THR A 11 9.55 -12.54 16.93
N TRP A 12 10.66 -11.81 16.92
CA TRP A 12 11.14 -11.06 15.75
C TRP A 12 11.79 -11.96 14.68
N LYS A 13 12.57 -12.97 15.08
CA LYS A 13 13.16 -13.94 14.13
C LYS A 13 12.11 -14.78 13.45
N THR A 14 11.12 -15.27 14.20
CA THR A 14 10.01 -16.03 13.63
C THR A 14 9.09 -15.16 12.78
N SER A 15 8.93 -13.87 13.09
CA SER A 15 8.11 -12.94 12.31
C SER A 15 8.77 -12.58 10.96
N LEU A 16 10.11 -12.41 10.93
CA LEU A 16 10.83 -12.19 9.67
C LEU A 16 10.80 -13.40 8.75
N GLY A 17 10.96 -14.62 9.30
CA GLY A 17 10.85 -15.86 8.52
C GLY A 17 9.46 -16.04 7.91
N ARG A 18 8.40 -15.83 8.70
CA ARG A 18 7.00 -15.83 8.25
C ARG A 18 6.75 -14.80 7.15
N THR A 19 7.27 -13.60 7.31
CA THR A 19 7.06 -12.55 6.31
C THR A 19 7.84 -12.81 5.01
N ALA A 20 9.03 -13.37 5.12
CA ALA A 20 9.78 -13.85 3.96
C ALA A 20 9.03 -14.99 3.24
N ALA A 21 8.34 -15.87 3.97
CA ALA A 21 7.50 -16.91 3.39
C ALA A 21 6.28 -16.31 2.65
N ILE A 22 5.59 -15.32 3.22
CA ILE A 22 4.50 -14.57 2.57
C ILE A 22 4.98 -13.88 1.30
N LEU A 23 6.11 -13.18 1.36
CA LEU A 23 6.69 -12.50 0.20
C LEU A 23 7.12 -13.50 -0.86
N LYS A 24 7.66 -14.65 -0.47
CA LYS A 24 8.05 -15.72 -1.40
C LYS A 24 6.83 -16.39 -2.04
N ALA A 25 5.74 -16.56 -1.29
CA ALA A 25 4.46 -17.05 -1.82
C ALA A 25 3.88 -16.05 -2.83
N THR A 26 3.80 -14.77 -2.46
CA THR A 26 3.35 -13.68 -3.34
C THR A 26 4.24 -13.56 -4.58
N ALA A 27 5.56 -13.69 -4.42
CA ALA A 27 6.52 -13.69 -5.52
C ALA A 27 6.33 -14.89 -6.46
N ARG A 28 5.98 -16.08 -5.94
CA ARG A 28 5.66 -17.25 -6.76
C ARG A 28 4.39 -17.04 -7.57
N THR A 29 3.35 -16.45 -6.99
CA THR A 29 2.12 -16.08 -7.72
C THR A 29 2.44 -15.10 -8.84
N LEU A 30 3.30 -14.12 -8.58
CA LEU A 30 3.75 -13.18 -9.61
C LEU A 30 4.59 -13.85 -10.71
N GLN A 31 5.41 -14.85 -10.36
CA GLN A 31 6.13 -15.67 -11.34
C GLN A 31 5.19 -16.51 -12.21
N GLN A 32 4.06 -16.96 -11.67
CA GLN A 32 3.00 -17.65 -12.43
C GLN A 32 2.21 -16.68 -13.32
N HIS A 33 2.08 -15.42 -12.90
CA HIS A 33 1.35 -14.36 -13.60
C HIS A 33 2.24 -13.17 -13.97
N PRO A 34 3.26 -13.34 -14.84
CA PRO A 34 4.19 -12.25 -15.22
C PRO A 34 3.48 -11.09 -15.92
N ARG A 35 2.27 -11.34 -16.44
CA ARG A 35 1.42 -10.34 -17.08
C ARG A 35 1.03 -9.19 -16.14
N LEU A 36 1.05 -9.38 -14.81
CA LEU A 36 0.76 -8.33 -13.83
C LEU A 36 1.79 -7.19 -13.85
N LEU A 37 3.02 -7.44 -14.31
CA LEU A 37 4.06 -6.42 -14.42
C LEU A 37 3.77 -5.38 -15.51
N TRP A 38 2.84 -5.65 -16.43
CA TRP A 38 2.45 -4.68 -17.45
C TRP A 38 1.78 -3.44 -16.86
N PHE A 39 0.95 -3.58 -15.82
CA PHE A 39 0.27 -2.42 -15.21
C PHE A 39 1.24 -1.36 -14.68
N PRO A 40 2.22 -1.69 -13.80
CA PRO A 40 3.16 -0.69 -13.31
C PRO A 40 4.11 -0.21 -14.40
N LEU A 41 4.45 -1.05 -15.39
CA LEU A 41 5.24 -0.61 -16.55
C LEU A 41 4.50 0.45 -17.36
N ILE A 42 3.23 0.22 -17.70
CA ILE A 42 2.38 1.19 -18.40
C ILE A 42 2.20 2.45 -17.54
N GLY A 43 2.08 2.31 -16.23
CA GLY A 43 2.02 3.44 -15.29
C GLY A 43 3.29 4.32 -15.33
N VAL A 44 4.46 3.70 -15.37
CA VAL A 44 5.75 4.41 -15.50
C VAL A 44 5.85 5.09 -16.86
N VAL A 45 5.55 4.38 -17.96
CA VAL A 45 5.57 4.95 -19.31
C VAL A 45 4.58 6.12 -19.43
N GLY A 46 3.36 5.95 -18.92
CA GLY A 46 2.34 7.00 -18.90
C GLY A 46 2.78 8.22 -18.09
N SER A 47 3.43 8.01 -16.95
CA SER A 47 4.00 9.09 -16.14
C SER A 47 5.12 9.85 -16.85
N PHE A 48 5.98 9.14 -17.60
CA PHE A 48 7.01 9.76 -18.45
C PHE A 48 6.40 10.56 -19.59
N VAL A 49 5.35 10.06 -20.24
CA VAL A 49 4.63 10.80 -21.29
C VAL A 49 4.02 12.09 -20.75
N VAL A 50 3.39 12.04 -19.57
CA VAL A 50 2.85 13.24 -18.90
C VAL A 50 3.96 14.23 -18.55
N LEU A 51 5.08 13.74 -18.02
CA LEU A 51 6.23 14.58 -17.68
C LEU A 51 6.82 15.26 -18.93
N LEU A 52 7.06 14.51 -20.01
CA LEU A 52 7.58 15.05 -21.27
C LEU A 52 6.61 16.07 -21.87
N SER A 53 5.31 15.78 -21.86
CA SER A 53 4.28 16.70 -22.34
C SER A 53 4.28 18.01 -21.54
N ALA A 54 4.43 17.93 -20.21
CA ALA A 54 4.53 19.09 -19.34
C ALA A 54 5.81 19.90 -19.57
N LEU A 55 6.95 19.23 -19.80
CA LEU A 55 8.22 19.91 -20.12
C LEU A 55 8.15 20.62 -21.47
N ILE A 56 7.54 19.99 -22.48
CA ILE A 56 7.30 20.60 -23.79
C ILE A 56 6.38 21.82 -23.62
N LEU A 57 5.28 21.67 -22.88
CA LEU A 57 4.36 22.78 -22.61
C LEU A 57 5.07 23.94 -21.88
N LEU A 58 5.91 23.64 -20.90
CA LEU A 58 6.71 24.63 -20.18
C LEU A 58 7.70 25.35 -21.11
N ALA A 59 8.38 24.61 -21.99
CA ALA A 59 9.31 25.16 -22.96
C ALA A 59 8.62 26.05 -24.01
N VAL A 60 7.49 25.59 -24.54
CA VAL A 60 6.65 26.37 -25.47
C VAL A 60 6.16 27.64 -24.78
N PHE A 61 5.65 27.54 -23.57
CA PHE A 61 5.16 28.69 -22.81
C PHE A 61 6.29 29.69 -22.49
N ALA A 62 7.47 29.19 -22.09
CA ALA A 62 8.64 30.04 -21.88
C ALA A 62 9.08 30.74 -23.18
N ALA A 63 9.05 30.06 -24.33
CA ALA A 63 9.38 30.65 -25.63
C ALA A 63 8.36 31.73 -26.05
N ILE A 64 7.05 31.49 -25.83
CA ILE A 64 5.99 32.47 -26.09
C ILE A 64 6.18 33.72 -25.24
N LEU A 65 6.58 33.59 -23.98
CA LEU A 65 6.80 34.73 -23.08
C LEU A 65 8.13 35.46 -23.31
N HIS A 66 9.08 34.87 -24.04
CA HIS A 66 10.31 35.55 -24.45
C HIS A 66 10.16 36.30 -25.78
N ASP A 67 9.02 36.18 -26.47
CA ASP A 67 8.76 36.93 -27.70
C ASP A 67 8.47 38.41 -27.36
N PRO A 68 9.23 39.38 -27.92
CA PRO A 68 9.01 40.81 -27.67
C PRO A 68 7.60 41.30 -28.03
N ALA A 69 6.88 40.63 -28.94
CA ALA A 69 5.51 41.01 -29.31
C ALA A 69 4.48 40.67 -28.21
N THR A 70 4.62 39.53 -27.55
CA THR A 70 3.73 39.10 -26.44
C THR A 70 4.08 39.82 -25.15
N LEU A 71 5.37 40.08 -24.91
CA LEU A 71 5.84 40.95 -23.83
C LEU A 71 5.26 42.37 -23.96
N GLY A 72 5.24 42.91 -25.18
CA GLY A 72 4.58 44.18 -25.47
C GLY A 72 3.10 44.16 -25.05
N LEU A 73 2.35 43.10 -25.37
CA LEU A 73 0.94 42.98 -25.01
C LEU A 73 0.71 42.87 -23.49
N LEU A 74 1.58 42.15 -22.77
CA LEU A 74 1.52 41.96 -21.32
C LEU A 74 1.94 43.22 -20.53
N ALA A 75 2.92 43.97 -21.05
CA ALA A 75 3.34 45.25 -20.48
C ALA A 75 2.22 46.29 -20.53
N HIS A 76 1.37 46.28 -21.57
CA HIS A 76 0.17 47.13 -21.64
C HIS A 76 -0.93 46.71 -20.65
N ALA A 77 -0.88 45.47 -20.14
CA ALA A 77 -1.83 44.96 -19.14
C ALA A 77 -1.41 45.26 -17.69
N ALA A 78 -0.29 45.97 -17.47
CA ALA A 78 0.24 46.35 -16.14
C ALA A 78 0.42 45.17 -15.16
N LEU A 79 0.71 43.98 -15.69
CA LEU A 79 1.00 42.80 -14.90
C LEU A 79 2.51 42.71 -14.63
N ASP A 80 2.89 42.42 -13.38
CA ASP A 80 4.29 42.18 -13.04
C ASP A 80 4.78 40.89 -13.73
N GLU A 81 5.67 41.04 -14.71
CA GLU A 81 6.14 39.98 -15.60
C GLU A 81 6.72 38.79 -14.82
N GLY A 82 7.47 39.08 -13.75
CA GLY A 82 8.09 38.07 -12.90
C GLY A 82 7.08 37.23 -12.12
N GLU A 83 5.97 37.82 -11.68
CA GLU A 83 4.93 37.12 -10.92
C GLU A 83 4.06 36.24 -11.83
N VAL A 84 3.72 36.72 -13.03
CA VAL A 84 2.91 35.96 -14.00
C VAL A 84 3.66 34.73 -14.52
N VAL A 85 4.95 34.86 -14.85
CA VAL A 85 5.79 33.74 -15.31
C VAL A 85 5.93 32.70 -14.21
N LEU A 86 6.26 33.12 -12.98
CA LEU A 86 6.47 32.19 -11.87
C LEU A 86 5.19 31.43 -11.49
N ARG A 87 4.04 32.13 -11.50
CA ARG A 87 2.76 31.54 -11.12
C ARG A 87 2.20 30.59 -12.17
N SER A 88 2.36 30.91 -13.45
CA SER A 88 1.91 30.06 -14.56
C SER A 88 2.78 28.80 -14.72
N GLN A 89 4.10 28.92 -14.62
CA GLN A 89 5.03 27.77 -14.60
C GLN A 89 4.78 26.87 -13.39
N GLY A 90 4.52 27.46 -12.22
CA GLY A 90 4.13 26.73 -11.01
C GLY A 90 2.83 25.94 -11.18
N LEU A 91 1.84 26.51 -11.86
CA LEU A 91 0.57 25.83 -12.14
C LEU A 91 0.73 24.65 -13.10
N ILE A 92 1.51 24.82 -14.18
CA ILE A 92 1.81 23.75 -15.15
C ILE A 92 2.52 22.59 -14.45
N GLY A 93 3.55 22.89 -13.65
CA GLY A 93 4.26 21.86 -12.87
C GLY A 93 3.34 21.16 -11.87
N LEU A 94 2.47 21.90 -11.20
CA LEU A 94 1.50 21.34 -10.25
C LEU A 94 0.50 20.40 -10.95
N LEU A 95 -0.05 20.82 -12.09
CA LEU A 95 -0.99 20.02 -12.87
C LEU A 95 -0.33 18.75 -13.39
N ALA A 96 0.93 18.85 -13.84
CA ALA A 96 1.70 17.69 -14.29
C ALA A 96 1.91 16.67 -13.16
N LEU A 97 2.29 17.14 -11.96
CA LEU A 97 2.43 16.27 -10.78
C LEU A 97 1.11 15.61 -10.39
N TYR A 98 0.00 16.36 -10.45
CA TYR A 98 -1.34 15.81 -10.22
C TYR A 98 -1.71 14.74 -11.26
N ALA A 99 -1.45 15.00 -12.55
CA ALA A 99 -1.72 14.05 -13.61
C ALA A 99 -0.88 12.76 -13.48
N ILE A 100 0.41 12.87 -13.15
CA ILE A 100 1.28 11.72 -12.84
C ILE A 100 0.72 10.91 -11.68
N GLN A 101 0.27 11.59 -10.62
CA GLN A 101 -0.34 10.94 -9.47
C GLN A 101 -1.62 10.19 -9.84
N CYS A 102 -2.47 10.76 -10.70
CA CYS A 102 -3.68 10.12 -11.21
C CYS A 102 -3.35 8.86 -12.02
N VAL A 103 -2.39 8.94 -12.95
CA VAL A 103 -1.93 7.78 -13.75
C VAL A 103 -1.42 6.66 -12.85
N THR A 104 -0.65 7.02 -11.82
CA THR A 104 -0.09 6.04 -10.87
C THR A 104 -1.19 5.35 -10.06
N ILE A 105 -2.16 6.11 -9.55
CA ILE A 105 -3.29 5.55 -8.78
C ILE A 105 -4.19 4.70 -9.69
N PHE A 106 -4.47 5.17 -10.91
CA PHE A 106 -5.26 4.44 -11.91
C PHE A 106 -4.68 3.06 -12.20
N MET A 107 -3.37 2.98 -12.51
CA MET A 107 -2.71 1.69 -12.71
C MET A 107 -2.61 0.87 -11.43
N GLY A 108 -2.52 1.51 -10.26
CA GLY A 108 -2.61 0.84 -8.97
C GLY A 108 -3.97 0.17 -8.74
N VAL A 109 -5.08 0.83 -9.09
CA VAL A 109 -6.44 0.27 -8.98
C VAL A 109 -6.65 -0.87 -9.97
N ALA A 110 -6.19 -0.72 -11.23
CA ALA A 110 -6.24 -1.78 -12.24
C ALA A 110 -5.43 -3.01 -11.81
N LEU A 111 -4.20 -2.80 -11.33
CA LEU A 111 -3.35 -3.88 -10.82
C LEU A 111 -3.98 -4.57 -9.60
N THR A 112 -4.60 -3.80 -8.71
CA THR A 112 -5.29 -4.33 -7.53
C THR A 112 -6.45 -5.23 -7.96
N HIS A 113 -7.28 -4.79 -8.91
CA HIS A 113 -8.36 -5.61 -9.48
C HIS A 113 -7.82 -6.92 -10.07
N ALA A 114 -6.87 -6.83 -10.99
CA ALA A 114 -6.23 -7.99 -11.61
C ALA A 114 -5.64 -8.96 -10.58
N SER A 115 -5.02 -8.42 -9.52
CA SER A 115 -4.43 -9.25 -8.47
C SER A 115 -5.46 -9.98 -7.63
N MET A 116 -6.60 -9.36 -7.32
CA MET A 116 -7.68 -10.04 -6.58
C MET A 116 -8.32 -11.14 -7.43
N GLU A 117 -8.51 -10.90 -8.73
CA GLU A 117 -9.02 -11.92 -9.66
C GLU A 117 -8.04 -13.10 -9.79
N ALA A 118 -6.75 -12.81 -9.96
CA ALA A 118 -5.70 -13.83 -10.00
C ALA A 118 -5.61 -14.64 -8.69
N LEU A 119 -5.72 -13.99 -7.53
CA LEU A 119 -5.74 -14.66 -6.22
C LEU A 119 -6.98 -15.53 -6.02
N SER A 120 -8.10 -15.18 -6.65
CA SER A 120 -9.34 -15.96 -6.61
C SER A 120 -9.38 -17.10 -7.64
N GLY A 121 -8.30 -17.31 -8.41
CA GLY A 121 -8.25 -18.32 -9.47
C GLY A 121 -9.15 -18.01 -10.68
N ARG A 122 -9.67 -16.78 -10.80
CA ARG A 122 -10.56 -16.37 -11.90
C ARG A 122 -9.74 -15.92 -13.11
N GLU A 123 -10.31 -16.07 -14.31
CA GLU A 123 -9.72 -15.53 -15.53
C GLU A 123 -9.72 -14.00 -15.47
N TRP A 124 -8.58 -13.39 -15.80
CA TRP A 124 -8.42 -11.95 -15.78
C TRP A 124 -7.73 -11.46 -17.05
N SER A 125 -8.09 -10.25 -17.49
CA SER A 125 -7.54 -9.59 -18.67
C SER A 125 -7.01 -8.20 -18.34
N ILE A 126 -6.02 -7.73 -19.10
CA ILE A 126 -5.46 -6.38 -18.93
C ILE A 126 -6.52 -5.33 -19.28
N GLU A 127 -7.22 -5.53 -20.39
CA GLU A 127 -8.27 -4.63 -20.86
C GLU A 127 -9.42 -4.52 -19.86
N GLY A 128 -9.94 -5.65 -19.36
CA GLY A 128 -11.01 -5.65 -18.36
C GLY A 128 -10.58 -5.00 -17.04
N SER A 129 -9.31 -5.12 -16.65
CA SER A 129 -8.78 -4.44 -15.46
C SER A 129 -8.63 -2.93 -15.66
N LEU A 130 -8.31 -2.48 -16.89
CA LEU A 130 -8.26 -1.06 -17.26
C LEU A 130 -9.66 -0.45 -17.32
N GLU A 131 -10.62 -1.16 -17.92
CA GLU A 131 -12.03 -0.77 -17.95
C GLU A 131 -12.61 -0.68 -16.53
N HIS A 132 -12.31 -1.68 -15.69
CA HIS A 132 -12.69 -1.65 -14.28
C HIS A 132 -12.11 -0.42 -13.57
N ALA A 133 -10.85 -0.04 -13.82
CA ALA A 133 -10.28 1.18 -13.25
C ALA A 133 -10.91 2.46 -13.83
N HIS A 134 -11.34 2.43 -15.09
CA HIS A 134 -12.01 3.54 -15.78
C HIS A 134 -13.36 3.89 -15.13
N ASP A 135 -14.13 2.88 -14.73
CA ASP A 135 -15.41 3.08 -14.02
C ASP A 135 -15.23 3.76 -12.65
N ARG A 136 -14.00 3.79 -12.11
CA ARG A 136 -13.66 4.43 -10.82
C ARG A 136 -12.88 5.73 -11.00
N LEU A 137 -12.91 6.35 -12.18
CA LEU A 137 -12.15 7.58 -12.45
C LEU A 137 -12.48 8.71 -11.47
N GLU A 138 -13.77 8.91 -11.14
CA GLU A 138 -14.19 9.96 -10.20
C GLU A 138 -13.55 9.77 -8.81
N GLN A 139 -13.57 8.53 -8.30
CA GLN A 139 -12.99 8.15 -7.03
C GLN A 139 -11.46 8.30 -7.05
N ILE A 140 -10.82 7.92 -8.15
CA ILE A 140 -9.37 8.05 -8.36
C ILE A 140 -8.95 9.53 -8.36
N LEU A 141 -9.66 10.38 -9.11
CA LEU A 141 -9.38 11.81 -9.18
C LEU A 141 -9.57 12.48 -7.81
N GLY A 142 -10.64 12.14 -7.10
CA GLY A 142 -10.89 12.62 -5.74
C GLY A 142 -9.82 12.17 -4.76
N TYR A 143 -9.39 10.91 -4.82
CA TYR A 143 -8.34 10.40 -3.95
C TYR A 143 -6.98 11.00 -4.26
N ALA A 144 -6.66 11.25 -5.54
CA ALA A 144 -5.43 11.92 -5.93
C ALA A 144 -5.32 13.32 -5.29
N VAL A 145 -6.42 14.07 -5.22
CA VAL A 145 -6.46 15.37 -4.52
C VAL A 145 -6.21 15.19 -3.02
N ALA A 146 -6.90 14.23 -2.37
CA ALA A 146 -6.71 13.95 -0.95
C ALA A 146 -5.27 13.55 -0.62
N ALA A 147 -4.66 12.69 -1.44
CA ALA A 147 -3.28 12.26 -1.31
C ALA A 147 -2.30 13.43 -1.51
N TRP A 148 -2.54 14.28 -2.52
CA TRP A 148 -1.73 15.47 -2.77
C TRP A 148 -1.78 16.45 -1.59
N LEU A 149 -2.99 16.75 -1.09
CA LEU A 149 -3.19 17.62 0.07
C LEU A 149 -2.49 17.08 1.32
N ALA A 150 -2.61 15.77 1.57
CA ALA A 150 -1.89 15.14 2.67
C ALA A 150 -0.37 15.26 2.50
N GLY A 151 0.14 15.09 1.27
CA GLY A 151 1.54 15.33 0.94
C GLY A 151 2.01 16.75 1.27
N VAL A 152 1.23 17.77 0.90
CA VAL A 152 1.53 19.19 1.21
C VAL A 152 1.52 19.45 2.71
N VAL A 153 0.51 18.95 3.42
CA VAL A 153 0.36 19.13 4.87
C VAL A 153 1.52 18.46 5.63
N LEU A 154 1.88 17.23 5.24
CA LEU A 154 2.97 16.47 5.87
C LEU A 154 4.36 16.98 5.45
N GLY A 155 4.48 17.52 4.23
CA GLY A 155 5.72 18.01 3.63
C GLY A 155 6.18 19.39 4.12
N ARG A 156 5.29 20.19 4.72
CA ARG A 156 5.67 21.51 5.30
C ARG A 156 6.70 21.34 6.42
N ARG A 157 7.96 21.65 6.08
CA ARG A 157 9.12 21.53 6.96
C ARG A 157 9.13 22.67 7.99
N ARG A 158 8.51 22.46 9.16
CA ARG A 158 8.84 23.28 10.36
C ARG A 158 10.11 22.72 11.01
N ARG A 159 11.14 23.56 11.11
CA ARG A 159 12.42 23.28 11.80
C ARG A 159 12.17 23.05 13.31
N SER A 160 12.85 22.02 13.82
CA SER A 160 13.24 21.73 15.22
C SER A 160 12.28 22.10 16.36
N GLY A 161 11.67 21.07 16.98
CA GLY A 161 11.01 21.15 18.28
C GLY A 161 10.22 19.86 18.64
N ARG A 162 9.68 19.76 19.86
CA ARG A 162 8.88 18.63 20.38
C ARG A 162 7.69 18.22 19.47
N ARG A 163 7.24 19.12 18.59
CA ARG A 163 6.21 18.88 17.55
C ARG A 163 6.69 18.01 16.37
N GLY A 164 7.99 17.73 16.25
CA GLY A 164 8.53 16.81 15.24
C GLY A 164 8.11 15.36 15.45
N GLY A 165 7.91 14.94 16.70
CA GLY A 165 7.40 13.60 17.03
C GLY A 165 5.96 13.38 16.55
N LEU A 166 5.08 14.35 16.83
CA LEU A 166 3.67 14.30 16.42
C LEU A 166 3.51 14.21 14.90
N ARG A 167 4.34 14.94 14.12
CA ARG A 167 4.29 14.86 12.66
C ARG A 167 4.74 13.50 12.13
N ARG A 168 5.74 12.87 12.76
CA ARG A 168 6.16 11.51 12.40
C ARG A 168 5.05 10.50 12.67
N LEU A 169 4.35 10.64 13.80
CA LEU A 169 3.20 9.82 14.12
C LEU A 169 2.06 10.06 13.11
N LEU A 170 1.73 11.32 12.79
CA LEU A 170 0.70 11.64 11.81
C LEU A 170 1.04 11.10 10.42
N ALA A 171 2.30 11.19 9.99
CA ALA A 171 2.76 10.62 8.73
C ALA A 171 2.72 9.08 8.75
N PHE A 172 2.93 8.45 9.90
CA PHE A 172 2.79 7.00 10.07
C PHE A 172 1.30 6.59 10.02
N THR A 173 0.45 7.28 10.77
CA THR A 173 -1.01 7.07 10.77
C THR A 173 -1.61 7.29 9.40
N TRP A 174 -1.19 8.31 8.66
CA TRP A 174 -1.65 8.55 7.29
C TRP A 174 -1.33 7.35 6.39
N ARG A 175 -0.07 6.89 6.41
CA ARG A 175 0.35 5.72 5.62
C ARG A 175 -0.46 4.48 5.97
N ALA A 176 -0.69 4.25 7.27
CA ALA A 176 -1.53 3.16 7.75
C ALA A 176 -2.97 3.28 7.22
N ALA A 177 -3.58 4.45 7.39
CA ALA A 177 -4.94 4.72 6.94
C ALA A 177 -5.11 4.56 5.42
N THR A 178 -4.09 4.89 4.62
CA THR A 178 -4.15 4.80 3.16
C THR A 178 -3.77 3.42 2.60
N TYR A 179 -3.39 2.47 3.44
CA TYR A 179 -2.76 1.23 2.99
C TYR A 179 -3.68 0.36 2.12
N LEU A 180 -4.94 0.24 2.53
CA LEU A 180 -5.98 -0.56 1.86
C LEU A 180 -6.94 0.30 1.01
N VAL A 181 -6.61 1.57 0.75
CA VAL A 181 -7.49 2.45 -0.03
C VAL A 181 -7.64 1.97 -1.47
N LEU A 182 -6.56 1.50 -2.12
CA LEU A 182 -6.63 1.02 -3.49
C LEU A 182 -7.57 -0.20 -3.63
N PRO A 183 -7.45 -1.25 -2.79
CA PRO A 183 -8.43 -2.34 -2.74
C PRO A 183 -9.87 -1.88 -2.48
N VAL A 184 -10.08 -0.97 -1.53
CA VAL A 184 -11.40 -0.43 -1.21
C VAL A 184 -12.00 0.34 -2.40
N ILE A 185 -11.23 1.20 -3.07
CA ILE A 185 -11.70 1.91 -4.28
C ILE A 185 -12.02 0.91 -5.37
N SER A 186 -11.17 -0.10 -5.57
CA SER A 186 -11.34 -1.11 -6.61
C SER A 186 -12.61 -1.95 -6.42
N ARG A 187 -12.85 -2.48 -5.21
CA ARG A 187 -13.98 -3.38 -4.92
C ARG A 187 -15.26 -2.66 -4.55
N GLU A 188 -15.19 -1.66 -3.68
CA GLU A 188 -16.37 -1.02 -3.10
C GLU A 188 -16.79 0.26 -3.86
N GLY A 189 -15.93 0.82 -4.73
CA GLY A 189 -16.27 1.99 -5.55
C GLY A 189 -16.57 3.27 -4.74
N ARG A 190 -16.16 3.31 -3.46
CA ARG A 190 -16.46 4.42 -2.55
C ARG A 190 -15.67 5.68 -2.87
N GLY A 191 -16.26 6.83 -2.55
CA GLY A 191 -15.63 8.14 -2.70
C GLY A 191 -14.33 8.25 -1.88
N ALA A 192 -13.45 9.17 -2.25
CA ALA A 192 -12.10 9.28 -1.67
C ALA A 192 -12.05 9.32 -0.14
N VAL A 193 -12.95 10.07 0.49
CA VAL A 193 -13.00 10.22 1.95
C VAL A 193 -13.52 8.94 2.61
N GLU A 194 -14.59 8.36 2.07
CA GLU A 194 -15.18 7.10 2.55
C GLU A 194 -14.21 5.93 2.40
N ALA A 195 -13.47 5.88 1.29
CA ALA A 195 -12.46 4.87 1.05
C ALA A 195 -11.33 4.93 2.09
N ILE A 196 -10.89 6.12 2.48
CA ILE A 196 -9.90 6.30 3.57
C ILE A 196 -10.48 5.86 4.91
N GLN A 197 -11.72 6.22 5.22
CA GLN A 197 -12.37 5.82 6.47
C GLN A 197 -12.51 4.30 6.56
N ARG A 198 -13.00 3.67 5.51
CA ARG A 198 -13.13 2.20 5.42
C ARG A 198 -11.77 1.50 5.47
N SER A 199 -10.78 2.00 4.74
CA SER A 199 -9.42 1.47 4.82
C SER A 199 -8.88 1.56 6.25
N SER A 200 -9.15 2.66 6.96
CA SER A 200 -8.72 2.81 8.35
C SER A 200 -9.42 1.86 9.33
N SER A 201 -10.70 1.49 9.10
CA SER A 201 -11.40 0.51 9.94
C SER A 201 -10.86 -0.90 9.69
N LEU A 202 -10.77 -1.31 8.42
CA LEU A 202 -10.21 -2.61 8.02
C LEU A 202 -8.78 -2.79 8.51
N VAL A 203 -7.98 -1.73 8.42
CA VAL A 203 -6.64 -1.70 8.98
C VAL A 203 -6.72 -1.92 10.48
N ARG A 204 -7.48 -1.15 11.26
CA ARG A 204 -7.54 -1.32 12.73
C ARG A 204 -7.92 -2.74 13.17
N GLU A 205 -8.78 -3.41 12.42
CA GLU A 205 -9.21 -4.79 12.65
C GLU A 205 -8.09 -5.81 12.37
N THR A 206 -7.29 -5.59 11.31
CA THR A 206 -6.21 -6.50 10.88
C THR A 206 -4.79 -6.12 11.37
N TRP A 207 -4.61 -4.93 11.96
CA TRP A 207 -3.29 -4.33 12.22
C TRP A 207 -2.49 -4.99 13.35
N ARG A 208 -3.10 -5.78 14.25
CA ARG A 208 -2.37 -6.37 15.40
C ARG A 208 -1.32 -7.42 14.98
N GLU A 209 -1.52 -8.11 13.86
CA GLU A 209 -0.55 -9.10 13.31
C GLU A 209 0.13 -8.62 12.01
N GLY A 210 -0.52 -7.77 11.20
CA GLY A 210 -0.01 -7.31 9.90
C GLY A 210 1.16 -6.31 9.90
N VAL A 211 1.47 -5.66 11.04
CA VAL A 211 2.55 -4.64 11.16
C VAL A 211 3.94 -5.21 10.86
N VAL A 212 4.15 -6.51 11.13
CA VAL A 212 5.40 -7.19 10.79
C VAL A 212 5.59 -7.27 9.26
N GLY A 213 4.49 -7.51 8.54
CA GLY A 213 4.42 -7.56 7.07
C GLY A 213 5.06 -6.34 6.41
N HIS A 214 4.54 -5.17 6.76
CA HIS A 214 4.90 -3.90 6.12
C HIS A 214 6.30 -3.40 6.49
N LEU A 215 6.79 -3.71 7.71
CA LEU A 215 8.17 -3.38 8.08
C LEU A 215 9.17 -4.22 7.29
N SER A 216 8.84 -5.48 6.98
CA SER A 216 9.68 -6.37 6.16
C SER A 216 9.79 -5.91 4.70
N LEU A 217 8.70 -5.38 4.11
CA LEU A 217 8.68 -4.90 2.72
C LEU A 217 9.67 -3.76 2.52
N ARG A 218 9.94 -2.94 3.55
CA ARG A 218 11.00 -1.92 3.50
C ARG A 218 12.39 -2.52 3.38
N TRP A 219 12.63 -3.72 3.90
CA TRP A 219 13.90 -4.43 3.69
C TRP A 219 14.05 -4.92 2.26
N ALA A 220 12.95 -5.19 1.55
CA ALA A 220 12.99 -5.53 0.12
C ALA A 220 13.48 -4.37 -0.76
N TRP A 221 13.39 -3.12 -0.28
CA TRP A 221 13.94 -1.94 -0.97
C TRP A 221 15.46 -1.76 -0.79
N LEU A 222 16.05 -2.36 0.25
CA LEU A 222 17.48 -2.26 0.56
C LEU A 222 18.39 -2.84 -0.55
N PRO A 223 18.14 -4.04 -1.11
CA PRO A 223 18.95 -4.56 -2.22
C PRO A 223 18.84 -3.71 -3.49
N ILE A 224 17.71 -3.03 -3.74
CA ILE A 224 17.55 -2.13 -4.89
C ILE A 224 18.52 -0.94 -4.79
N ALA A 225 18.64 -0.34 -3.60
CA ALA A 225 19.61 0.73 -3.37
C ALA A 225 21.04 0.25 -3.61
N PHE A 226 21.34 -0.99 -3.24
CA PHE A 226 22.66 -1.60 -3.47
C PHE A 226 22.96 -1.78 -4.97
N ILE A 227 21.97 -2.18 -5.79
CA ILE A 227 22.14 -2.31 -7.25
C ILE A 227 22.61 -1.00 -7.90
N VAL A 228 22.16 0.15 -7.39
CA VAL A 228 22.57 1.46 -7.93
C VAL A 228 23.90 1.92 -7.36
N VAL A 229 24.08 1.78 -6.06
CA VAL A 229 25.22 2.38 -5.34
C VAL A 229 26.49 1.55 -5.50
N PHE A 230 26.38 0.21 -5.50
CA PHE A 230 27.55 -0.67 -5.54
C PHE A 230 28.39 -0.51 -6.81
N PRO A 231 27.83 -0.51 -8.03
CA PRO A 231 28.62 -0.30 -9.25
C PRO A 231 29.30 1.07 -9.30
N LEU A 232 28.64 2.12 -8.78
CA LEU A 232 29.21 3.46 -8.70
C LEU A 232 30.37 3.54 -7.71
N ILE A 233 30.27 2.86 -6.55
CA ILE A 233 31.37 2.73 -5.61
C ILE A 233 32.55 2.01 -6.27
N VAL A 234 32.30 0.92 -6.99
CA VAL A 234 33.34 0.18 -7.71
C VAL A 234 34.03 1.05 -8.76
N CYS A 235 33.29 1.84 -9.55
CA CYS A 235 33.89 2.80 -10.48
C CYS A 235 34.77 3.83 -9.78
N GLY A 236 34.34 4.34 -8.61
CA GLY A 236 35.13 5.28 -7.81
C GLY A 236 36.40 4.67 -7.21
N LEU A 237 36.34 3.42 -6.75
CA LEU A 237 37.50 2.69 -6.22
C LEU A 237 38.51 2.29 -7.29
N LEU A 238 38.06 2.08 -8.52
CA LEU A 238 38.91 1.77 -9.67
C LEU A 238 39.44 3.03 -10.38
N GLU A 239 39.18 4.22 -9.83
CA GLU A 239 39.60 5.51 -10.39
C GLU A 239 39.23 5.66 -11.87
N VAL A 240 38.01 5.21 -12.23
CA VAL A 240 37.51 5.35 -13.60
C VAL A 240 37.27 6.83 -13.91
N GLU A 241 38.06 7.40 -14.80
CA GLU A 241 37.92 8.79 -15.25
C GLU A 241 37.07 8.93 -16.53
N GLU A 242 36.87 7.83 -17.27
CA GLU A 242 36.14 7.83 -18.54
C GLU A 242 34.65 8.17 -18.34
N PRO A 243 34.18 9.34 -18.79
CA PRO A 243 32.82 9.81 -18.49
C PRO A 243 31.74 8.95 -19.16
N LEU A 244 32.02 8.41 -20.35
CA LEU A 244 31.11 7.50 -21.03
C LEU A 244 30.90 6.21 -20.23
N LEU A 245 31.96 5.67 -19.62
CA LEU A 245 31.87 4.43 -18.85
C LEU A 245 31.02 4.65 -17.58
N ILE A 246 31.23 5.78 -16.88
CA ILE A 246 30.43 6.15 -15.70
C ILE A 246 28.95 6.28 -16.07
N ILE A 247 28.63 6.97 -17.17
CA ILE A 247 27.25 7.14 -17.65
C ILE A 247 26.65 5.77 -18.01
N ALA A 248 27.39 4.91 -18.71
CA ALA A 248 26.92 3.58 -19.08
C ALA A 248 26.61 2.72 -17.84
N VAL A 249 27.48 2.73 -16.83
CA VAL A 249 27.28 2.03 -15.56
C VAL A 249 26.07 2.59 -14.83
N LEU A 250 25.92 3.92 -14.77
CA LEU A 250 24.76 4.57 -14.15
C LEU A 250 23.46 4.17 -14.84
N CYS A 251 23.37 4.29 -16.17
CA CYS A 251 22.18 3.94 -16.95
C CYS A 251 21.80 2.46 -16.77
N THR A 252 22.79 1.56 -16.80
CA THR A 252 22.56 0.12 -16.61
C THR A 252 22.04 -0.16 -15.21
N SER A 253 22.66 0.44 -14.19
CA SER A 253 22.28 0.25 -12.78
C SER A 253 20.90 0.81 -12.48
N VAL A 254 20.55 1.97 -13.02
CA VAL A 254 19.23 2.59 -12.90
C VAL A 254 18.16 1.73 -13.59
N THR A 255 18.46 1.19 -14.78
CA THR A 255 17.53 0.30 -15.49
C THR A 255 17.27 -0.97 -14.69
N ALA A 256 18.32 -1.62 -14.18
CA ALA A 256 18.21 -2.81 -13.34
C ALA A 256 17.42 -2.53 -12.05
N ALA A 257 17.71 -1.42 -11.38
CA ALA A 257 16.99 -0.99 -10.18
C ALA A 257 15.52 -0.67 -10.45
N SER A 258 15.20 -0.10 -11.61
CA SER A 258 13.83 0.21 -12.02
C SER A 258 13.02 -1.08 -12.21
N ILE A 259 13.58 -2.09 -12.88
CA ILE A 259 12.94 -3.40 -13.06
C ILE A 259 12.69 -4.07 -11.68
N ALA A 260 13.68 -4.03 -10.79
CA ALA A 260 13.54 -4.58 -9.44
C ALA A 260 12.48 -3.82 -8.63
N ALA A 261 12.40 -2.49 -8.75
CA ALA A 261 11.39 -1.67 -8.10
C ALA A 261 9.96 -1.99 -8.59
N LEU A 262 9.78 -2.20 -9.91
CA LEU A 262 8.49 -2.63 -10.47
C LEU A 262 8.03 -3.98 -9.89
N PHE A 263 8.97 -4.92 -9.75
CA PHE A 263 8.69 -6.22 -9.14
C PHE A 263 8.25 -6.07 -7.68
N VAL A 264 9.01 -5.34 -6.86
CA VAL A 264 8.69 -5.10 -5.45
C VAL A 264 7.35 -4.39 -5.28
N TYR A 265 7.08 -3.36 -6.11
CA TYR A 265 5.79 -2.66 -6.12
C TYR A 265 4.62 -3.62 -6.41
N THR A 266 4.79 -4.51 -7.39
CA THR A 266 3.73 -5.46 -7.75
C THR A 266 3.47 -6.47 -6.64
N VAL A 267 4.52 -7.02 -6.05
CA VAL A 267 4.41 -7.90 -4.86
C VAL A 267 3.69 -7.18 -3.72
N GLU A 268 4.00 -5.91 -3.50
CA GLU A 268 3.34 -5.11 -2.47
C GLU A 268 1.84 -4.92 -2.74
N VAL A 269 1.44 -4.68 -4.00
CA VAL A 269 0.03 -4.54 -4.37
C VAL A 269 -0.72 -5.87 -4.26
N VAL A 270 -0.13 -6.98 -4.69
CA VAL A 270 -0.74 -8.31 -4.53
C VAL A 270 -0.92 -8.65 -3.05
N PHE A 271 0.09 -8.37 -2.22
CA PHE A 271 -0.01 -8.59 -0.77
C PHE A 271 -1.11 -7.74 -0.11
N ARG A 272 -1.22 -6.46 -0.49
CA ARG A 272 -2.32 -5.58 -0.02
C ARG A 272 -3.69 -6.11 -0.42
N SER A 273 -3.79 -6.69 -1.60
CA SER A 273 -5.04 -7.25 -2.13
C SER A 273 -5.43 -8.53 -1.41
N ALA A 274 -4.46 -9.41 -1.12
CA ALA A 274 -4.68 -10.58 -0.28
C ALA A 274 -5.10 -10.19 1.15
N LEU A 275 -4.46 -9.18 1.74
CA LEU A 275 -4.83 -8.67 3.06
C LEU A 275 -6.25 -8.08 3.07
N TYR A 276 -6.63 -7.38 2.00
CA TYR A 276 -7.99 -6.86 1.85
C TYR A 276 -9.01 -8.00 1.77
N MET A 277 -8.79 -9.00 0.90
CA MET A 277 -9.69 -10.17 0.79
C MET A 277 -9.83 -10.88 2.12
N PHE A 278 -8.73 -11.10 2.84
CA PHE A 278 -8.78 -11.68 4.17
C PHE A 278 -9.61 -10.84 5.16
N ALA A 279 -9.43 -9.51 5.14
CA ALA A 279 -10.16 -8.61 6.03
C ALA A 279 -11.67 -8.56 5.75
N THR A 280 -12.09 -8.77 4.50
CA THR A 280 -13.50 -8.63 4.10
C THR A 280 -14.24 -9.96 3.97
N GLU A 281 -13.55 -11.00 3.47
CA GLU A 281 -14.16 -12.29 3.13
C GLU A 281 -13.80 -13.37 4.17
N GLY A 282 -12.79 -13.16 5.00
CA GLY A 282 -12.31 -14.17 5.97
C GLY A 282 -11.67 -15.40 5.32
N VAL A 283 -11.58 -15.43 3.99
CA VAL A 283 -10.99 -16.54 3.21
C VAL A 283 -9.51 -16.26 3.00
N ILE A 284 -8.67 -17.23 3.38
CA ILE A 284 -7.25 -17.24 3.05
C ILE A 284 -7.14 -17.72 1.59
N PRO A 285 -6.61 -16.90 0.65
CA PRO A 285 -6.43 -17.38 -0.72
C PRO A 285 -5.54 -18.64 -0.72
N GLU A 286 -5.84 -19.66 -1.52
CA GLU A 286 -5.15 -20.97 -1.54
C GLU A 286 -3.62 -20.87 -1.61
N VAL A 287 -3.12 -19.81 -2.25
CA VAL A 287 -1.69 -19.47 -2.33
C VAL A 287 -1.02 -19.34 -0.95
N PHE A 288 -1.78 -18.94 0.07
CA PHE A 288 -1.36 -18.71 1.44
C PHE A 288 -1.83 -19.81 2.41
N ASP A 289 -2.51 -20.85 1.93
CA ASP A 289 -3.00 -21.99 2.71
C ASP A 289 -1.86 -22.99 3.02
N ARG A 290 -0.89 -22.55 3.83
CA ARG A 290 0.07 -23.44 4.48
C ARG A 290 -0.04 -23.26 5.98
N GLU A 291 0.07 -24.36 6.74
CA GLU A 291 0.03 -24.40 8.21
C GLU A 291 0.88 -23.29 8.89
N GLU A 292 2.00 -22.89 8.29
CA GLU A 292 2.89 -21.80 8.78
C GLU A 292 2.29 -20.39 8.73
N LEU A 293 1.19 -20.17 7.98
CA LEU A 293 0.61 -18.87 7.66
C LEU A 293 -0.73 -18.61 8.38
N HIS A 294 -1.43 -19.62 8.89
CA HIS A 294 -2.73 -19.45 9.56
C HIS A 294 -2.65 -18.53 10.79
N CYS A 295 -1.51 -18.54 11.51
CA CYS A 295 -1.31 -17.71 12.70
C CYS A 295 -1.05 -16.22 12.40
N VAL A 296 -1.05 -15.80 11.12
CA VAL A 296 -0.97 -14.38 10.69
C VAL A 296 -2.37 -13.82 10.37
N TRP A 297 -3.34 -14.72 10.26
CA TRP A 297 -4.67 -14.47 9.73
C TRP A 297 -5.73 -14.70 10.82
N CYS A 298 -5.49 -14.24 12.05
CA CYS A 298 -6.50 -14.30 13.10
C CYS A 298 -7.39 -13.04 13.06
N VAL A 299 -8.64 -13.20 12.62
CA VAL A 299 -9.67 -12.18 12.81
C VAL A 299 -10.00 -12.09 14.30
N LYS A 300 -10.11 -10.89 14.85
CA LYS A 300 -10.56 -10.70 16.24
C LYS A 300 -11.98 -11.29 16.37
N PRO A 301 -12.29 -12.12 17.38
CA PRO A 301 -13.66 -12.55 17.63
C PRO A 301 -14.54 -11.31 17.79
N ASN A 302 -15.71 -11.31 17.14
CA ASN A 302 -16.69 -10.26 17.35
C ASN A 302 -17.13 -10.32 18.83
N ALA A 303 -17.25 -9.19 19.51
CA ALA A 303 -17.62 -9.17 20.94
C ALA A 303 -19.03 -9.74 21.21
N GLU A 304 -19.85 -9.86 20.15
CA GLU A 304 -21.13 -10.54 20.16
C GLU A 304 -20.97 -12.08 20.15
N ALA A 305 -19.97 -12.60 19.43
CA ALA A 305 -19.68 -14.04 19.41
C ALA A 305 -19.01 -14.53 20.72
N GLU A 306 -18.28 -13.67 21.43
CA GLU A 306 -17.81 -13.97 22.79
C GLU A 306 -18.97 -13.99 23.79
N ARG A 307 -20.00 -13.15 23.63
CA ARG A 307 -21.20 -13.20 24.47
C ARG A 307 -22.07 -14.41 24.20
N ASP A 308 -22.29 -14.75 22.92
CA ASP A 308 -23.08 -15.93 22.57
C ASP A 308 -22.37 -17.24 22.95
N GLY A 309 -21.02 -17.24 22.97
CA GLY A 309 -20.22 -18.36 23.47
C GLY A 309 -20.26 -18.51 24.99
N ASP A 310 -20.04 -17.42 25.75
CA ASP A 310 -20.17 -17.44 27.22
C ASP A 310 -21.60 -17.82 27.65
N GLN A 311 -22.63 -17.36 26.92
CA GLN A 311 -24.02 -17.68 27.23
C GLN A 311 -24.35 -19.15 26.97
N ALA A 312 -23.80 -19.73 25.89
CA ALA A 312 -23.97 -21.15 25.59
C ALA A 312 -23.23 -22.05 26.59
N ASP A 313 -22.04 -21.64 27.04
CA ASP A 313 -21.27 -22.36 28.05
C ASP A 313 -21.92 -22.25 29.46
N GLU A 314 -22.60 -21.13 29.77
CA GLU A 314 -23.42 -20.97 30.98
C GLU A 314 -24.69 -21.83 30.92
N ASP A 315 -25.41 -21.84 29.79
CA ASP A 315 -26.62 -22.65 29.62
C ASP A 315 -26.32 -24.17 29.68
N GLU A 316 -25.17 -24.62 29.15
CA GLU A 316 -24.75 -26.02 29.17
C GLU A 316 -24.24 -26.45 30.57
N ALA A 317 -23.72 -25.51 31.38
CA ALA A 317 -23.35 -25.74 32.77
C ALA A 317 -24.58 -25.80 33.70
N ASP A 318 -25.58 -24.94 33.47
CA ASP A 318 -26.84 -24.95 34.23
C ASP A 318 -27.66 -26.22 33.93
N GLU A 319 -27.69 -26.72 32.68
CA GLU A 319 -28.32 -28.02 32.34
C GLU A 319 -27.59 -29.22 32.97
N ALA A 320 -26.27 -29.14 33.17
CA ALA A 320 -25.49 -30.19 33.80
C ALA A 320 -25.70 -30.24 35.33
N ASP A 321 -25.82 -29.09 35.99
CA ASP A 321 -26.12 -29.00 37.42
C ASP A 321 -27.59 -29.43 37.71
N GLU A 322 -28.57 -29.09 36.85
CA GLU A 322 -29.96 -29.59 37.00
C GLU A 322 -30.06 -31.11 36.80
N ALA A 323 -29.21 -31.71 35.96
CA ALA A 323 -29.19 -33.16 35.76
C ALA A 323 -28.58 -33.92 36.95
N ASP A 324 -27.55 -33.36 37.60
CA ASP A 324 -26.95 -33.94 38.82
C ASP A 324 -27.88 -33.79 40.04
N GLU A 325 -28.63 -32.69 40.17
CA GLU A 325 -29.63 -32.51 41.25
C GLU A 325 -30.83 -33.47 41.09
N ALA A 326 -31.25 -33.78 39.86
CA ALA A 326 -32.34 -34.72 39.59
C ALA A 326 -31.97 -36.19 39.93
N ASP A 327 -30.70 -36.57 39.79
CA ASP A 327 -30.21 -37.90 40.16
C ASP A 327 -29.98 -38.06 41.67
N GLU A 328 -29.69 -36.97 42.41
CA GLU A 328 -29.57 -37.01 43.88
C GLU A 328 -30.94 -37.19 44.59
N ASP A 329 -32.01 -36.61 44.03
CA ASP A 329 -33.37 -36.73 44.60
C ASP A 329 -33.98 -38.13 44.39
N GLU A 330 -33.65 -38.86 43.32
CA GLU A 330 -34.11 -40.26 43.14
C GLU A 330 -33.39 -41.26 44.07
N VAL A 331 -32.18 -40.95 44.54
CA VAL A 331 -31.42 -41.84 45.45
C VAL A 331 -31.85 -41.65 46.92
N GLY A 332 -32.43 -40.50 47.27
CA GLY A 332 -32.91 -40.18 48.62
C GLY A 332 -34.17 -40.94 49.07
N GLU A 333 -35.06 -41.34 48.13
CA GLU A 333 -36.37 -41.93 48.48
C GLU A 333 -36.35 -43.47 48.62
N ALA A 334 -35.24 -44.14 48.27
CA ALA A 334 -35.10 -45.60 48.37
C ALA A 334 -34.55 -46.11 49.72
N GLY A 335 -34.19 -45.22 50.65
CA GLY A 335 -33.47 -45.57 51.90
C GLY A 335 -34.31 -45.84 53.15
N ASP A 336 -35.62 -45.58 53.16
CA ASP A 336 -36.45 -45.65 54.38
C ASP A 336 -37.62 -46.65 54.28
N LYS A 337 -37.31 -47.93 54.00
CA LYS A 337 -38.21 -49.06 54.26
C LYS A 337 -37.44 -50.33 54.63
N THR A 338 -37.02 -50.43 55.89
CA THR A 338 -36.91 -51.73 56.62
C THR A 338 -36.97 -51.52 58.11
#